data_AF-A0A150PF07-F1
#
_entry.id   AF-A0A150PF07-F1
#
_cell.length_a   1.000
_cell.length_b   1.000
_cell.length_c   1.000
_cell.angle_alpha   90.00
_cell.angle_beta   90.00
_cell.angle_gamma   90.00
#
_symmetry.space_group_name_H-M   'P 1'
#
loop_
_entity.id
_entity.type
_entity.pdbx_description
1 polymer ?
#
loop_
_entity_poly.entity_id
_entity_poly.type
_entity_poly.pdbx_seq_one_letter_code
_entity_poly.pdbx_strand_id
1 'polypeptide(L)' 'MNLPELEAEALKLPVAERARLAETLLASLDELSEEEHRRLWTEEATRRDEELDADPSRGRPAEDVFRDARARLR' A
#
# COMPACT_ATOMS: atom_id res chain seq x y z
N MET A 1 -9.54 25.83 -12.12
CA MET A 1 -10.68 24.93 -12.35
C MET A 1 -11.05 24.33 -11.00
N ASN A 2 -12.29 24.50 -10.54
CA ASN A 2 -12.81 23.91 -9.30
C ASN A 2 -13.55 22.59 -9.58
N LEU A 3 -13.98 21.87 -8.53
CA LEU A 3 -14.66 20.58 -8.68
C LEU A 3 -15.96 20.67 -9.52
N PRO A 4 -16.87 21.63 -9.29
CA PRO A 4 -18.05 21.81 -10.14
C PRO A 4 -17.73 22.07 -11.63
N GLU A 5 -16.68 22.86 -11.92
CA GLU A 5 -16.22 23.12 -13.28
C GLU A 5 -15.69 21.84 -13.94
N LEU A 6 -14.90 21.03 -13.22
CA LEU A 6 -14.39 19.74 -13.70
C LEU A 6 -15.52 18.75 -13.99
N GLU A 7 -16.53 18.65 -13.11
CA GLU A 7 -17.70 17.80 -13.32
C GLU A 7 -18.48 18.23 -14.57
N ALA A 8 -18.70 19.54 -14.73
CA ALA A 8 -19.39 20.08 -15.89
C ALA A 8 -18.63 19.78 -17.21
N GLU A 9 -17.29 19.90 -17.22
CA GLU A 9 -16.49 19.54 -18.40
C GLU A 9 -16.48 18.02 -18.66
N ALA A 10 -16.37 17.19 -17.61
CA ALA A 10 -16.41 15.73 -17.75
C ALA A 10 -17.75 15.25 -18.32
N LEU A 11 -18.87 15.88 -17.94
CA LEU A 11 -20.20 15.55 -18.46
C LEU A 11 -20.39 15.90 -19.94
N LYS A 12 -19.57 16.80 -20.51
CA LYS A 12 -19.58 17.11 -21.95
C LYS A 12 -18.94 16.01 -22.80
N LEU A 13 -18.12 15.14 -22.20
CA LEU A 13 -17.47 14.05 -22.93
C LEU A 13 -18.49 13.01 -23.43
N PRO A 14 -18.22 12.33 -24.55
CA PRO A 14 -18.99 11.16 -24.98
C PRO A 14 -19.04 10.07 -23.89
N VAL A 15 -20.09 9.24 -23.90
CA VAL A 15 -20.31 8.17 -22.91
C VAL A 15 -19.08 7.28 -22.72
N ALA A 16 -18.43 6.87 -23.81
CA ALA A 16 -17.25 6.01 -23.76
C ALA A 16 -16.05 6.68 -23.09
N GLU A 17 -15.84 7.97 -23.35
CA GLU A 17 -14.74 8.74 -22.74
C GLU A 17 -14.99 9.02 -21.27
N ARG A 18 -16.25 9.28 -20.87
CA ARG A 18 -16.62 9.37 -19.45
C ARG A 18 -16.37 8.07 -18.70
N ALA A 19 -16.73 6.93 -19.29
CA ALA A 19 -16.49 5.62 -18.69
C ALA A 19 -14.98 5.38 -18.46
N ARG A 20 -14.15 5.69 -19.47
CA ARG A 20 -12.69 5.61 -19.35
C ARG A 20 -12.14 6.55 -18.28
N LEU A 21 -12.62 7.79 -18.20
CA LEU A 21 -12.21 8.73 -17.16
C LEU A 21 -12.57 8.23 -15.76
N ALA A 22 -13.77 7.68 -15.59
CA ALA A 22 -14.19 7.09 -14.32
C ALA A 22 -13.30 5.90 -13.91
N GLU A 23 -12.95 5.01 -14.85
CA GLU A 23 -12.02 3.90 -14.61
C GLU A 23 -10.65 4.41 -14.14
N THR A 24 -10.07 5.40 -14.83
CA THR A 24 -8.77 5.98 -14.43
C THR A 24 -8.83 6.61 -13.03
N LEU A 25 -9.90 7.35 -12.73
CA LEU A 25 -10.06 7.98 -11.41
C LEU A 25 -10.21 6.92 -10.32
N LEU A 26 -10.99 5.87 -10.55
CA LEU A 26 -11.12 4.76 -9.61
C LEU A 26 -9.77 4.05 -9.39
N ALA A 27 -9.04 3.74 -10.47
CA ALA A 27 -7.72 3.13 -10.36
C ALA A 27 -6.72 4.00 -9.57
N SER A 28 -6.83 5.33 -9.68
CA SER A 28 -5.96 6.24 -8.91
C SER A 28 -6.27 6.25 -7.41
N LEU A 29 -7.44 5.75 -6.99
CA LEU A 29 -7.79 5.59 -5.58
C LEU A 29 -7.28 4.26 -5.01
N ASP A 30 -6.96 3.29 -5.86
CA ASP A 30 -6.39 2.00 -5.44
C ASP A 30 -4.87 2.09 -5.19
N GLU A 31 -4.22 3.16 -5.66
CA GLU A 31 -2.83 3.47 -5.31
C GLU A 31 -2.78 4.10 -3.92
N LEU A 32 -2.34 3.31 -2.94
CA LEU A 32 -2.05 3.83 -1.61
C LEU A 32 -1.02 4.94 -1.71
N SER A 33 -1.36 6.11 -1.15
CA SER A 33 -0.39 7.19 -1.04
C SER A 33 0.82 6.76 -0.20
N GLU A 34 1.97 7.40 -0.38
CA GLU A 34 3.16 7.16 0.47
C GLU A 34 2.89 7.37 1.97
N GLU A 35 1.92 8.21 2.30
CA GLU A 35 1.46 8.41 3.68
C GLU A 35 0.64 7.22 4.19
N GLU A 36 -0.29 6.71 3.38
CA GLU A 36 -1.06 5.52 3.72
C GLU A 36 -0.19 4.26 3.77
N HIS A 37 0.77 4.12 2.85
CA HIS A 37 1.78 3.07 2.91
C HIS A 37 2.55 3.11 4.22
N ARG A 38 3.10 4.28 4.59
CA ARG A 38 3.82 4.43 5.87
C ARG A 38 2.94 4.09 7.06
N ARG A 39 1.69 4.58 7.08
CA ARG A 39 0.75 4.30 8.16
C ARG A 39 0.50 2.80 8.31
N LEU A 40 0.11 2.13 7.22
CA LEU A 40 -0.20 0.70 7.23
C LEU A 40 1.02 -0.15 7.62
N TRP A 41 2.20 0.17 7.11
CA TRP A 41 3.44 -0.52 7.51
C TRP A 41 3.82 -0.27 8.97
N THR A 42 3.59 0.93 9.47
CA THR A 42 3.84 1.26 10.89
C THR A 42 2.91 0.48 11.80
N GLU A 43 1.61 0.45 11.48
CA GLU A 43 0.61 -0.33 12.22
C GLU A 43 0.96 -1.81 12.24
N GLU A 44 1.34 -2.37 11.08
CA GLU A 44 1.71 -3.78 10.97
C GLU A 44 3.02 -4.11 11.71
N ALA A 45 4.01 -3.21 11.66
CA ALA A 45 5.27 -3.38 12.38
C ALA A 45 5.03 -3.40 13.89
N THR A 46 4.26 -2.46 14.42
CA THR A 46 3.88 -2.41 15.84
C THR A 46 3.15 -3.68 16.26
N ARG A 47 2.14 -4.11 15.48
CA ARG A 47 1.41 -5.35 15.77
C ARG A 47 2.33 -6.56 15.85
N ARG A 48 3.27 -6.69 14.91
CA ARG A 48 4.21 -7.82 14.87
C ARG A 48 5.21 -7.80 16.02
N ASP A 49 5.64 -6.61 16.44
CA ASP A 49 6.51 -6.42 17.60
C ASP A 49 5.80 -6.90 18.87
N GLU A 50 4.56 -6.45 19.09
CA GLU A 50 3.72 -6.89 20.21
C GLU A 50 3.45 -8.40 20.18
N GLU A 51 3.19 -8.99 19.01
CA GLU A 51 3.01 -10.45 18.86
C GLU A 51 4.28 -11.24 19.21
N LEU A 52 5.48 -10.71 18.89
CA LEU A 52 6.76 -11.34 19.21
C LEU A 52 7.10 -11.24 20.70
N ASP A 53 6.80 -10.10 21.32
CA ASP A 53 6.95 -9.93 22.77
C ASP A 53 6.00 -10.85 23.55
N ALA A 54 4.78 -11.05 23.04
CA ALA A 54 3.79 -11.94 23.63
C ALA A 54 4.15 -13.43 23.47
N ASP A 55 4.75 -13.83 22.34
CA ASP A 55 5.21 -15.20 22.09
C ASP A 55 6.63 -15.23 21.48
N PRO A 56 7.67 -15.15 22.34
CA PRO A 56 9.06 -15.18 21.90
C PRO A 56 9.47 -16.50 21.21
N SER A 57 8.69 -17.58 21.37
CA SER A 57 8.98 -18.87 20.74
C SER A 57 8.81 -18.84 19.22
N ARG A 58 8.09 -17.84 18.69
CA ARG A 58 7.95 -17.59 17.25
C ARG A 58 9.21 -16.97 16.65
N GLY A 59 10.11 -16.46 17.48
CA GLY A 59 11.39 -15.90 17.07
C GLY A 59 12.40 -16.96 16.62
N ARG A 60 13.39 -16.53 15.85
CA ARG A 60 14.56 -17.36 15.49
C ARG A 60 15.84 -16.71 16.00
N PRO A 61 16.84 -17.48 16.46
CA PRO A 61 18.14 -16.93 16.82
C PRO A 61 18.73 -16.12 15.66
N ALA A 62 19.21 -14.91 15.95
CA ALA A 62 19.73 -14.01 14.93
C ALA A 62 20.92 -14.63 14.17
N GLU A 63 21.76 -15.41 14.85
CA GLU A 63 22.90 -16.11 14.25
C GLU A 63 22.48 -17.08 13.13
N ASP A 64 21.40 -17.83 13.33
CA ASP A 64 20.88 -18.78 12.34
C ASP A 64 20.32 -18.03 11.12
N VAL A 65 19.58 -16.94 11.37
CA VAL A 65 19.04 -16.09 10.30
C VAL A 65 20.16 -15.51 9.44
N PHE A 66 21.20 -14.93 10.06
CA PHE A 66 22.33 -14.36 9.33
C PHE A 66 23.17 -15.40 8.60
N ARG A 67 23.39 -16.57 9.19
CA ARG A 67 24.06 -17.70 8.54
C ARG A 67 23.31 -18.12 7.27
N ASP A 68 22.00 -18.37 7.38
CA ASP A 68 21.18 -18.85 6.27
C ASP A 68 21.07 -17.80 5.15
N ALA A 69 20.93 -16.51 5.50
CA ALA A 69 20.88 -15.42 4.53
C ALA A 69 22.17 -15.29 3.71
N ARG A 70 23.34 -15.36 4.37
CA ARG A 70 24.65 -15.32 3.69
C ARG A 70 24.87 -16.52 2.79
N ALA A 71 24.38 -17.70 3.18
CA ALA A 71 24.49 -18.90 2.35
C ALA A 71 23.72 -18.77 1.02
N ARG A 72 22.62 -18.01 0.99
CA ARG A 72 21.80 -17.75 -0.21
C ARG A 72 22.38 -16.70 -1.17
N LEU A 73 23.39 -15.95 -0.76
CA LEU A 73 24.06 -14.94 -1.58
C LEU A 73 25.25 -15.51 -2.38
N ARG A 74 25.49 -16.82 -2.29
CA ARG A 74 26.50 -17.55 -3.06
C ARG A 74 25.85 -18.26 -4.24
#